data_AF-A0A2G6CE30-F1
#
_entry.id   AF-A0A2G6CE30-F1
#
_cell.length_a   1.000
_cell.length_b   1.000
_cell.length_c   1.000
_cell.angle_alpha   90.00
_cell.angle_beta   90.00
_cell.angle_gamma   90.00
#
_symmetry.space_group_name_H-M   'P 1'
#
loop_
_entity.id
_entity.type
_entity.pdbx_description
1 polymer ?
#
loop_
_entity_poly.entity_id
_entity_poly.type
_entity_poly.pdbx_seq_one_letter_code
_entity_poly.pdbx_strand_id
1 'polypeptide(L)' 'MRSYSFSILLSQSYNCAKATCKQIRSCDEACYKLTVCGHRQRDRDRDGIPCENLCSRPCSR' A
#
# COMPACT_ATOMS: atom_id res chain seq x y z
N MET A 1 12.94 26.57 -25.23
CA MET A 1 13.74 25.66 -24.37
C MET A 1 12.77 24.96 -23.43
N ARG A 2 12.48 23.68 -23.63
CA ARG A 2 11.55 22.92 -22.77
C ARG A 2 12.29 22.54 -21.48
N SER A 3 11.89 23.13 -20.36
CA SER A 3 12.31 22.63 -19.06
C SER A 3 11.11 22.74 -18.12
N TYR A 4 10.19 21.80 -18.29
CA TYR A 4 9.20 21.49 -17.26
C TYR A 4 9.97 21.35 -15.94
N SER A 5 9.75 22.27 -15.00
CA SER A 5 10.21 22.11 -13.62
C SER A 5 9.46 20.92 -13.05
N PHE A 6 10.07 19.75 -13.24
CA PHE A 6 9.56 18.44 -12.89
C PHE A 6 9.81 18.23 -11.41
N SER A 7 9.03 18.94 -10.59
CA SER A 7 9.09 18.83 -9.12
C SER A 7 7.68 18.77 -8.54
N ILE A 8 6.75 18.08 -9.20
CA ILE A 8 5.53 17.63 -8.53
C ILE A 8 5.94 16.45 -7.66
N LEU A 9 6.21 16.76 -6.39
CA LEU A 9 6.40 15.79 -5.32
C LEU A 9 5.20 14.85 -5.30
N LEU A 10 5.38 13.64 -5.83
CA LEU A 10 4.39 12.56 -5.75
C LEU A 10 4.36 12.05 -4.31
N SER A 11 3.71 12.80 -3.41
CA SER A 11 3.26 12.21 -2.14
C SER A 11 2.15 11.22 -2.48
N GLN A 12 2.47 9.93 -2.57
CA GLN A 12 1.46 8.90 -2.70
C GLN A 12 0.68 8.80 -1.39
N SER A 13 -0.36 9.62 -1.27
CA SER A 13 -1.27 9.62 -0.13
C SER A 13 -2.18 8.41 -0.23
N TYR A 14 -1.92 7.39 0.59
CA TYR A 14 -2.80 6.23 0.69
C TYR A 14 -4.11 6.61 1.39
N ASN A 15 -5.20 5.95 1.00
CA ASN A 15 -6.52 6.16 1.60
C ASN A 15 -7.18 4.82 1.96
N CYS A 16 -8.21 4.90 2.79
CA CYS A 16 -8.95 3.74 3.28
C CYS A 16 -10.06 3.25 2.35
N ALA A 17 -10.07 3.63 1.07
CA ALA A 17 -11.00 3.05 0.11
C ALA A 17 -10.80 1.54 0.05
N LYS A 18 -11.92 0.81 0.01
CA LYS A 18 -11.93 -0.63 -0.22
C LYS A 18 -11.22 -0.92 -1.54
N ALA A 19 -10.17 -1.71 -1.45
CA ALA A 19 -9.44 -2.20 -2.58
C ALA A 19 -9.08 -3.66 -2.31
N THR A 20 -8.91 -4.42 -3.37
CA THR A 20 -8.41 -5.79 -3.32
C THR A 20 -6.89 -5.82 -3.49
N CYS A 21 -6.25 -6.96 -3.19
CA CYS A 21 -4.80 -7.12 -3.43
C CYS A 21 -4.44 -6.96 -4.91
N LYS A 22 -5.36 -7.23 -5.84
CA LYS A 22 -5.15 -7.04 -7.28
C LYS A 22 -5.16 -5.56 -7.70
N GLN A 23 -5.80 -4.69 -6.90
CA GLN A 23 -5.89 -3.25 -7.18
C GLN A 23 -4.77 -2.45 -6.53
N ILE A 24 -4.17 -2.98 -5.46
CA ILE A 24 -2.99 -2.37 -4.86
C ILE A 24 -1.76 -2.62 -5.70
N ARG A 25 -0.88 -1.63 -5.75
CA ARG A 25 0.36 -1.70 -6.52
C ARG A 25 1.65 -1.65 -5.68
N SER A 26 1.55 -1.40 -4.39
CA SER A 26 2.70 -1.33 -3.49
C SER A 26 2.44 -2.04 -2.16
N CYS A 27 3.48 -2.65 -1.60
CA CYS A 27 3.43 -3.19 -0.25
C CYS A 27 3.15 -2.08 0.79
N ASP A 28 3.65 -0.86 0.61
CA ASP A 28 3.36 0.27 1.50
C ASP A 28 1.87 0.61 1.55
N GLU A 29 1.18 0.60 0.40
CA GLU A 29 -0.26 0.83 0.36
C GLU A 29 -1.02 -0.35 1.01
N ALA A 30 -0.57 -1.60 0.79
CA ALA A 30 -1.14 -2.77 1.42
C ALA A 30 -1.03 -2.71 2.94
N CYS A 31 0.15 -2.32 3.42
CA CYS A 31 0.44 -2.11 4.83
C CYS A 31 -0.39 -0.98 5.40
N TYR A 32 -0.46 0.18 4.75
CA TYR A 32 -1.32 1.28 5.18
C TYR A 32 -2.78 0.82 5.33
N LYS A 33 -3.31 0.08 4.35
CA LYS A 33 -4.69 -0.41 4.45
C LYS A 33 -4.87 -1.47 5.55
N LEU A 34 -3.88 -2.30 5.82
CA LEU A 34 -3.94 -3.26 6.93
C LEU A 34 -3.86 -2.56 8.30
N THR A 35 -2.85 -1.72 8.51
CA THR A 35 -2.49 -1.16 9.81
C THR A 35 -3.26 0.11 10.15
N VAL A 36 -3.42 1.03 9.18
CA VAL A 36 -4.10 2.32 9.39
C VAL A 36 -5.60 2.19 9.19
N CYS A 37 -6.02 1.52 8.12
CA CYS A 37 -7.45 1.38 7.80
C CYS A 37 -8.12 0.15 8.43
N GLY A 38 -7.33 -0.78 9.01
CA GLY A 38 -7.87 -1.98 9.64
C GLY A 38 -8.45 -3.02 8.68
N HIS A 39 -8.04 -3.01 7.40
CA HIS A 39 -8.50 -3.98 6.40
C HIS A 39 -7.82 -5.35 6.60
N ARG A 40 -8.22 -6.07 7.66
CA ARG A 40 -7.66 -7.38 8.04
C ARG A 40 -7.79 -8.44 6.94
N GLN A 41 -8.75 -8.29 6.02
CA GLN A 41 -8.90 -9.17 4.85
C GLN A 41 -7.68 -9.21 3.90
N ARG A 42 -6.73 -8.28 4.09
CA ARG A 42 -5.46 -8.21 3.37
C ARG A 42 -4.46 -9.25 3.83
N ASP A 43 -4.55 -9.66 5.10
CA ASP A 43 -3.69 -10.59 5.81
C ASP A 43 -4.61 -11.69 6.37
N ARG A 44 -4.92 -12.67 5.51
CA ARG A 44 -5.99 -13.66 5.78
C ARG A 44 -5.53 -14.71 6.80
N ASP A 45 -4.27 -15.06 6.74
CA ASP A 45 -3.55 -16.01 7.57
C ASP A 45 -2.99 -15.38 8.85
N ARG A 46 -3.01 -14.05 8.96
CA ARG A 46 -2.71 -13.27 10.18
C ARG A 46 -1.25 -13.34 10.59
N ASP A 47 -0.37 -13.47 9.62
CA ASP A 47 1.09 -13.49 9.83
C ASP A 47 1.69 -12.07 9.83
N GLY A 48 0.87 -11.06 9.50
CA GLY A 48 1.27 -9.64 9.42
C GLY A 48 1.77 -9.22 8.03
N ILE A 49 1.68 -10.09 7.02
CA ILE A 49 2.08 -9.85 5.63
C ILE A 49 0.81 -9.63 4.78
N PRO A 50 0.39 -8.38 4.52
CA PRO A 50 -0.77 -8.15 3.67
C PRO A 50 -0.43 -8.41 2.20
N CYS A 51 -1.34 -9.07 1.49
CA CYS A 51 -1.19 -9.30 0.06
C CYS A 51 0.18 -9.88 -0.31
N GLU A 52 0.46 -11.12 0.08
CA GLU A 52 1.76 -11.82 -0.11
C GLU A 52 2.31 -11.80 -1.55
N ASN A 53 1.43 -11.63 -2.55
CA ASN A 53 1.85 -11.43 -3.95
C ASN A 53 2.60 -10.10 -4.20
N LEU A 54 2.49 -9.13 -3.28
CA LEU A 54 3.11 -7.81 -3.32
C LEU A 54 4.12 -7.62 -2.18
N CYS A 55 3.83 -8.18 -1.01
CA CYS A 55 4.68 -8.08 0.18
C CYS A 55 5.38 -9.41 0.44
N SER A 56 6.70 -9.38 0.62
CA SER A 56 7.49 -10.56 1.03
C SER A 56 7.89 -10.54 2.51
N ARG A 57 7.41 -9.54 3.27
CA ARG A 57 7.78 -9.29 4.67
C ARG A 57 6.59 -8.67 5.41
N PRO A 58 6.53 -8.82 6.74
CA PRO A 58 5.48 -8.19 7.53
C PRO A 58 5.58 -6.67 7.49
N CYS A 59 4.45 -6.00 7.68
CA CYS A 59 4.42 -4.54 7.72
C CYS A 59 5.27 -4.04 8.87
N SER A 60 6.43 -3.48 8.52
CA SER A 60 7.29 -2.77 9.45
C SER A 60 6.49 -1.60 10.00
N ARG A 61 6.20 -1.64 11.30
CA ARG A 61 5.57 -0.53 12.01
C ARG A 61 6.39 0.75 11.89
#